data_AF-A0A969W2B0-F1
#
_entry.id   AF-A0A969W2B0-F1
#
_cell.length_a   1.000
_cell.length_b   1.000
_cell.length_c   1.000
_cell.angle_alpha   90.00
_cell.angle_beta   90.00
_cell.angle_gamma   90.00
#
_symmetry.space_group_name_H-M   'P 1'
#
loop_
_entity.id
_entity.type
_entity.pdbx_description
1 polymer ?
#
loop_
_entity_poly.entity_id
_entity_poly.type
_entity_poly.pdbx_seq_one_letter_code
_entity_poly.pdbx_strand_id
1 'polypeptide(L)' 'MVKITISLEEETLQFLDRCANGNRSSYINSLLSQQRRQALEAETIAALLKDAEDPEYLEEIAIWDSVVGDGIDATE' A
#
# COMPACT_ATOMS: atom_id res chain seq x y z
N MET A 1 9.87 6.90 -19.71
CA MET A 1 8.40 6.68 -19.73
C MET A 1 8.10 5.67 -20.82
N VAL A 2 7.46 4.55 -20.49
CA VAL A 2 7.16 3.47 -21.45
C VAL A 2 5.75 3.69 -21.98
N LYS A 3 5.56 3.54 -23.30
CA LYS A 3 4.24 3.61 -23.95
C LYS A 3 3.79 2.20 -24.31
N ILE A 4 2.54 1.91 -24.00
CA ILE A 4 1.90 0.63 -24.34
C ILE A 4 0.53 0.91 -24.95
N THR A 5 0.06 -0.01 -25.79
CA THR A 5 -1.32 -0.01 -26.31
C THR A 5 -2.11 -1.04 -25.53
N ILE A 6 -3.29 -0.68 -25.07
CA ILE A 6 -4.22 -1.57 -24.37
C ILE A 6 -5.59 -1.49 -25.04
N SER A 7 -6.32 -2.60 -25.04
CA SER A 7 -7.72 -2.63 -25.48
C SER A 7 -8.62 -2.38 -24.27
N LEU A 8 -9.60 -1.49 -24.43
CA LEU A 8 -10.61 -1.19 -23.43
C LEU A 8 -11.99 -1.32 -24.08
N GLU A 9 -12.96 -1.77 -23.30
CA GLU A 9 -14.37 -1.69 -23.71
C GLU A 9 -14.81 -0.23 -23.83
N GLU A 10 -15.77 0.03 -24.70
CA GLU A 10 -16.23 1.38 -24.99
C GLU A 10 -16.75 2.11 -23.74
N GLU A 11 -17.51 1.41 -22.90
CA GLU A 11 -18.02 1.94 -21.62
C GLU A 11 -16.88 2.31 -20.66
N THR A 12 -15.82 1.50 -20.63
CA THR A 12 -14.64 1.74 -19.80
C THR A 12 -13.87 2.97 -20.29
N LEU A 13 -13.74 3.13 -21.62
CA LEU A 13 -13.11 4.31 -22.20
C LEU A 13 -13.91 5.58 -21.89
N GLN A 14 -15.25 5.54 -22.01
CA GLN A 14 -16.11 6.67 -21.67
C GLN A 14 -16.04 7.04 -20.18
N PHE A 15 -15.94 6.06 -19.29
CA PHE A 15 -15.71 6.31 -17.86
C PHE A 15 -14.35 6.97 -17.64
N LEU A 16 -13.29 6.41 -18.23
CA LEU A 16 -11.94 6.97 -18.13
C LEU A 16 -11.90 8.42 -18.61
N ASP A 17 -12.57 8.74 -19.71
CA ASP A 17 -12.63 10.11 -20.25
C ASP A 17 -13.26 11.11 -19.29
N ARG A 18 -14.33 10.70 -18.60
CA ARG A 18 -14.99 11.54 -17.60
C ARG A 18 -14.10 11.80 -16.38
N CYS A 19 -13.28 10.84 -15.99
CA CYS A 19 -12.43 10.95 -14.80
C CYS A 19 -11.05 11.57 -15.07
N ALA A 20 -10.54 11.42 -16.29
CA ALA A 20 -9.15 11.74 -16.60
C ALA A 20 -8.87 13.23 -16.84
N ASN A 21 -9.89 14.09 -16.92
CA ASN A 21 -9.75 15.54 -17.17
C ASN A 21 -8.78 15.87 -18.31
N GLY A 22 -8.81 15.08 -19.40
CA GLY A 22 -7.95 15.25 -20.57
C GLY A 22 -6.60 14.53 -20.51
N ASN A 23 -6.21 13.90 -19.40
CA ASN A 23 -4.97 13.12 -19.31
C ASN A 23 -5.21 11.68 -18.80
N ARG A 24 -5.59 10.81 -19.75
CA ARG A 24 -5.85 9.38 -19.51
C ARG A 24 -4.69 8.65 -18.86
N SER A 25 -3.46 8.89 -19.35
CA SER A 25 -2.27 8.22 -18.82
C SER A 25 -1.99 8.61 -17.38
N SER A 26 -2.13 9.88 -17.02
CA SER A 26 -1.94 10.34 -15.64
C SER A 26 -2.98 9.73 -14.70
N TYR A 27 -4.23 9.68 -15.13
CA TYR A 27 -5.30 9.05 -14.35
C TYR A 27 -5.03 7.55 -14.14
N ILE A 28 -4.75 6.81 -15.21
CA ILE A 28 -4.43 5.37 -15.14
C ILE A 28 -3.23 5.12 -14.21
N ASN A 29 -2.16 5.91 -14.35
CA ASN A 29 -0.98 5.76 -13.49
C ASN A 29 -1.30 6.01 -12.01
N SER A 30 -2.14 7.01 -11.72
CA SER A 30 -2.58 7.31 -10.36
C SER A 30 -3.44 6.19 -9.79
N LEU A 31 -4.39 5.68 -10.60
CA LEU A 31 -5.25 4.55 -10.23
C LEU A 31 -4.44 3.29 -9.95
N LEU A 32 -3.48 2.93 -10.81
CA LEU A 32 -2.62 1.77 -10.61
C LEU A 32 -1.70 1.92 -9.40
N SER A 33 -1.20 3.14 -9.14
CA SER A 33 -0.40 3.41 -7.94
C SER A 33 -1.21 3.25 -6.66
N GLN A 34 -2.46 3.72 -6.68
CA GLN A 34 -3.40 3.53 -5.59
C GLN A 34 -3.72 2.05 -5.36
N GLN A 35 -4.04 1.30 -6.43
CA GLN A 35 -4.33 -0.12 -6.34
C GLN A 35 -3.12 -0.90 -5.80
N ARG A 36 -1.91 -0.58 -6.27
CA ARG A 36 -0.68 -1.19 -5.76
C ARG A 36 -0.49 -0.93 -4.27
N ARG A 37 -0.75 0.30 -3.82
CA ARG A 37 -0.67 0.65 -2.39
C ARG A 37 -1.68 -0.14 -1.57
N GLN A 38 -2.93 -0.24 -2.03
CA GLN A 38 -3.98 -1.00 -1.36
C GLN A 38 -3.65 -2.50 -1.27
N ALA A 39 -3.11 -3.08 -2.35
CA ALA A 39 -2.65 -4.47 -2.34
C ALA A 39 -1.53 -4.68 -1.31
N LEU A 40 -0.52 -3.81 -1.29
CA LEU A 40 0.59 -3.90 -0.34
C LEU A 40 0.13 -3.72 1.12
N GLU A 41 -0.80 -2.80 1.36
CA GLU A 41 -1.40 -2.60 2.68
C GLU A 41 -2.14 -3.85 3.16
N ALA A 42 -2.95 -4.46 2.30
CA ALA A 42 -3.66 -5.70 2.61
C ALA A 42 -2.69 -6.86 2.89
N GLU A 43 -1.62 -7.01 2.10
CA GLU A 43 -0.57 -8.02 2.32
C GLU A 43 0.15 -7.79 3.64
N THR A 44 0.46 -6.53 3.97
CA THR A 44 1.13 -6.15 5.22
C THR A 44 0.24 -6.45 6.42
N ILE A 45 -1.04 -6.07 6.37
CA ILE A 45 -2.01 -6.38 7.43
C ILE A 45 -2.12 -7.89 7.63
N ALA A 46 -2.22 -8.67 6.55
CA ALA A 46 -2.30 -10.12 6.62
C ALA A 46 -1.05 -10.75 7.26
N ALA A 47 0.14 -10.25 6.92
CA ALA A 47 1.39 -10.69 7.53
C ALA A 47 1.44 -10.36 9.02
N LEU A 48 1.13 -9.12 9.40
CA LEU A 48 1.11 -8.69 10.80
C LEU A 48 0.09 -9.46 11.65
N LEU A 49 -1.09 -9.76 11.10
CA LEU A 49 -2.08 -10.58 11.78
C LEU A 49 -1.57 -12.00 12.01
N LYS A 50 -0.90 -12.58 11.03
CA LYS A 50 -0.29 -13.91 11.16
C LYS A 50 0.81 -13.92 12.22
N ASP A 51 1.68 -12.91 12.23
CA ASP A 51 2.75 -12.79 13.22
C ASP A 51 2.18 -12.58 14.63
N ALA A 52 1.05 -11.87 14.77
CA ALA A 52 0.34 -11.70 16.04
C ALA A 52 -0.35 -12.97 16.56
N GLU A 53 -0.49 -14.01 15.74
CA GLU A 53 -0.97 -15.33 16.17
C GLU A 53 0.17 -16.21 16.72
N ASP A 54 1.43 -15.79 16.58
CA ASP A 54 2.63 -16.51 17.03
C ASP A 54 3.12 -15.99 18.40
N PRO A 55 2.94 -16.77 19.49
CA PRO A 55 3.37 -16.36 20.83
C PRO A 55 4.88 -16.18 20.95
N GLU A 56 5.70 -16.97 20.24
CA GLU A 56 7.16 -16.87 20.32
C GLU A 56 7.64 -15.56 19.67
N TYR A 57 7.03 -15.20 18.54
CA TYR A 57 7.27 -13.90 17.90
C TYR A 57 6.86 -12.73 18.79
N LEU A 58 5.71 -12.81 19.46
CA LEU A 58 5.26 -11.77 20.40
C LEU A 58 6.17 -11.63 21.62
N GLU A 59 6.70 -12.73 22.16
CA GLU A 59 7.69 -12.70 23.23
C GLU A 59 8.98 -12.00 22.77
N GLU A 60 9.43 -12.26 21.53
CA GLU A 60 10.56 -11.53 20.96
C GLU A 60 10.26 -10.03 20.86
N ILE A 61 9.12 -9.64 20.29
CA ILE A 61 8.69 -8.23 20.16
C ILE A 61 8.63 -7.53 21.53
N ALA A 62 8.20 -8.21 22.60
CA ALA A 62 8.18 -7.64 23.94
C ALA A 62 9.59 -7.29 24.47
N ILE A 63 10.63 -8.02 24.06
CA ILE A 63 12.02 -7.69 24.40
C ILE A 63 12.44 -6.39 23.69
N TRP A 64 12.01 -6.19 22.44
CA TRP A 64 12.30 -4.98 21.67
C TRP A 64 11.67 -3.71 22.24
N ASP A 65 10.61 -3.84 23.06
CA ASP A 65 9.98 -2.68 23.73
C ASP A 65 10.97 -1.96 24.67
N SER A 66 11.95 -2.68 25.24
CA SER A 66 12.95 -2.10 26.15
C SER A 66 13.88 -1.07 25.49
N VAL A 67 14.02 -1.10 24.16
CA VAL A 67 14.90 -0.20 23.40
C VAL A 67 14.11 0.84 22.58
N VAL A 68 12.78 0.88 22.69
CA VAL A 68 11.93 1.78 21.90
C VAL A 68 12.26 3.27 22.14
N GLY A 69 12.80 3.59 23.31
CA GLY A 69 13.20 4.93 23.73
C GLY A 69 14.68 5.28 23.49
N ASP A 70 15.48 4.37 22.94
CA ASP A 70 16.92 4.62 22.79
C ASP A 70 17.18 5.78 21.80
N GLY A 71 17.88 6.81 22.26
CA GLY A 71 18.24 7.98 21.45
C GLY A 71 17.17 9.07 21.32
N ILE A 72 16.01 8.88 21.94
CA ILE A 72 15.00 9.91 22.18
C ILE A 72 14.92 10.09 23.69
N ASP A 73 15.38 11.23 24.23
CA ASP A 73 15.31 11.56 25.67
C ASP A 73 13.84 11.58 26.14
N ALA A 74 13.25 10.42 26.37
CA ALA A 74 11.99 10.25 27.07
C ALA A 74 12.31 10.36 28.55
N THR A 75 12.27 11.59 29.05
CA THR A 75 12.10 11.81 30.48
C THR A 75 10.77 11.17 30.91
N GLU A 76 10.85 10.35 31.97
CA GLU A 76 9.81 9.48 32.55
C GLU A 76 8.37 10.01 32.54
#